data_AF-A0A929HXH8-F1
#
_entry.id   AF-A0A929HXH8-F1
#
_cell.length_a   1.000
_cell.length_b   1.000
_cell.length_c   1.000
_cell.angle_alpha   90.00
_cell.angle_beta   90.00
_cell.angle_gamma   90.00
#
_symmetry.space_group_name_H-M   'P 1'
#
loop_
_entity.id
_entity.type
_entity.pdbx_description
1 polymer ?
#
loop_
_entity_poly.entity_id
_entity_poly.type
_entity_poly.pdbx_seq_one_letter_code
_entity_poly.pdbx_strand_id
1 'polypeptide(L)' 'IGPEAVFIGGKMAVLRDALIQPIREIVSMYLFGDQEVDVRLSEISEIAVAIGAAIYATTKWLEKKSTEHVPAKRG' A
#
# COMPACT_ATOMS: atom_id res chain seq x y z
N ILE A 1 -12.63 -4.97 -11.64
CA ILE A 1 -12.52 -5.14 -10.18
C ILE A 1 -11.56 -4.06 -9.71
N GLY A 2 -12.08 -3.07 -8.98
CA GLY A 2 -11.29 -1.98 -8.40
C GLY A 2 -10.72 -2.36 -7.03
N PRO A 3 -9.91 -1.50 -6.41
CA PRO A 3 -9.40 -1.73 -5.06
C PRO A 3 -10.53 -1.66 -4.02
N GLU A 4 -10.40 -2.41 -2.93
CA GLU A 4 -11.30 -2.28 -1.78
C GLU A 4 -11.09 -0.95 -1.03
N ALA A 5 -9.84 -0.47 -1.00
CA ALA A 5 -9.46 0.77 -0.33
C ALA A 5 -8.35 1.53 -1.07
N VAL A 6 -8.36 2.86 -0.93
CA VAL A 6 -7.34 3.78 -1.41
C VAL A 6 -6.80 4.58 -0.24
N PHE A 7 -5.49 4.47 -0.01
CA PHE A 7 -4.80 5.22 1.03
C PHE A 7 -4.07 6.42 0.44
N ILE A 8 -4.36 7.61 0.96
CA ILE A 8 -3.71 8.86 0.55
C ILE A 8 -2.61 9.20 1.56
N GLY A 9 -1.36 9.11 1.12
CA GLY A 9 -0.18 9.49 1.90
C GLY A 9 0.46 10.78 1.42
N GLY A 10 1.63 11.08 1.99
CA GLY A 10 2.44 12.24 1.62
C GLY A 10 2.13 13.51 2.41
N LYS A 11 2.95 14.54 2.19
CA LYS A 11 2.97 15.76 3.01
C LYS A 11 1.62 16.49 3.07
N MET A 12 0.81 16.37 2.03
CA MET A 12 -0.50 17.03 1.93
C MET A 12 -1.57 16.40 2.84
N ALA A 13 -1.32 15.22 3.44
CA ALA A 13 -2.24 14.59 4.40
C ALA A 13 -2.55 15.48 5.62
N VAL A 14 -1.70 16.47 5.91
CA VAL A 14 -1.95 17.53 6.92
C VAL A 14 -3.26 18.29 6.70
N LEU A 15 -3.73 18.38 5.45
CA LEU A 15 -4.98 19.08 5.10
C LEU A 15 -6.25 18.27 5.46
N ARG A 16 -6.10 17.02 5.89
CA ARG A 16 -7.17 16.17 6.43
C ARG A 16 -8.41 16.15 5.53
N ASP A 17 -9.57 16.51 6.08
CA ASP A 17 -10.86 16.43 5.40
C ASP A 17 -10.94 17.34 4.18
N ALA A 18 -10.27 18.50 4.22
CA ALA A 18 -10.22 19.43 3.10
C ALA A 18 -9.54 18.82 1.87
N LEU A 19 -8.65 17.83 2.06
CA LEU A 19 -8.05 17.07 0.98
C LEU A 19 -8.86 15.84 0.60
N ILE A 20 -9.32 15.06 1.59
CA ILE A 20 -9.90 13.73 1.33
C ILE A 20 -11.31 13.80 0.73
N GLN A 21 -12.12 14.80 1.09
CA GLN A 21 -13.51 14.91 0.65
C GLN A 21 -13.62 15.11 -0.88
N PRO A 22 -12.89 16.06 -1.50
CA PRO A 22 -12.89 16.18 -2.96
C PRO A 22 -12.38 14.93 -3.67
N ILE A 23 -11.40 14.23 -3.09
CA ILE A 23 -10.88 12.99 -3.68
C ILE A 23 -11.94 11.89 -3.64
N ARG A 24 -12.70 11.76 -2.54
CA ARG A 24 -13.82 10.81 -2.42
C ARG A 24 -14.88 11.07 -3.49
N GLU A 25 -15.25 12.32 -3.70
CA GLU A 25 -16.20 12.71 -4.74
C GLU A 25 -15.68 12.32 -6.13
N ILE A 26 -14.43 12.63 -6.45
CA ILE A 26 -13.82 12.27 -7.75
C ILE A 26 -13.79 10.76 -7.93
N VAL A 27 -13.39 10.00 -6.91
CA VAL A 27 -13.34 8.54 -6.96
C VAL A 27 -14.74 7.98 -7.19
N SER A 28 -15.74 8.44 -6.42
CA SER A 28 -17.12 7.98 -6.52
C SER A 28 -17.79 8.32 -7.86
N MET A 29 -17.44 9.47 -8.47
CA MET A 29 -18.08 9.91 -9.71
C MET A 29 -17.44 9.33 -10.97
N TYR A 30 -16.13 9.07 -10.93
CA TYR A 30 -15.37 8.81 -12.16
C TYR A 30 -14.58 7.51 -12.14
N LEU A 31 -14.37 6.89 -10.98
CA LEU A 31 -13.53 5.70 -10.86
C LEU A 31 -14.33 4.51 -10.35
N PHE A 32 -13.91 3.32 -10.77
CA PHE A 32 -14.40 2.02 -10.26
C PHE A 32 -15.90 1.72 -10.43
N GLY A 33 -16.66 2.57 -11.11
CA GLY A 33 -18.08 2.36 -11.40
C GLY A 33 -18.90 2.36 -10.11
N ASP A 34 -19.85 1.42 -9.99
CA ASP A 34 -20.72 1.30 -8.80
C ASP A 34 -20.03 0.60 -7.61
N GLN A 35 -18.74 0.26 -7.71
CA GLN A 35 -18.01 -0.36 -6.62
C GLN A 35 -17.77 0.66 -5.50
N GLU A 36 -18.20 0.35 -4.29
CA GLU A 36 -17.84 1.12 -3.10
C GLU A 36 -16.34 0.96 -2.82
N VAL A 37 -15.62 2.08 -2.77
CA VAL A 37 -14.17 2.13 -2.50
C VAL A 37 -13.93 3.02 -1.30
N ASP A 38 -13.29 2.47 -0.27
CA ASP A 38 -12.95 3.24 0.92
C ASP A 38 -11.69 4.09 0.67
N VAL A 39 -11.90 5.39 0.50
CA VAL A 39 -10.80 6.35 0.37
C VAL A 39 -10.52 7.00 1.73
N ARG A 40 -9.29 6.85 2.24
CA ARG A 40 -8.89 7.39 3.54
C ARG A 40 -7.44 7.86 3.55
N LEU A 41 -7.09 8.72 4.50
CA LEU A 41 -5.70 9.13 4.71
C LEU A 41 -4.91 7.99 5.34
N SER A 42 -3.63 7.88 4.97
CA SER A 42 -2.71 6.97 5.64
C SER A 42 -2.53 7.40 7.10
N GLU A 43 -2.76 6.47 8.03
CA GLU A 43 -2.44 6.66 9.45
C GLU A 43 -0.96 6.42 9.75
N ILE A 44 -0.24 5.79 8.81
CA ILE A 44 1.20 5.59 8.92
C ILE A 44 1.89 6.92 8.55
N SER A 45 2.72 7.41 9.46
CA SER A 45 3.38 8.72 9.37
C SER A 45 4.40 8.79 8.22
N GLU A 46 5.17 9.88 8.13
CA GLU A 46 6.17 10.14 7.08
C GLU A 46 7.17 8.99 6.85
N ILE A 47 7.34 8.09 7.81
CA ILE A 47 8.23 6.92 7.70
C ILE A 47 7.59 5.70 7.01
N ALA A 48 6.34 5.78 6.54
CA ALA A 48 5.66 4.67 5.85
C ALA A 48 6.49 4.07 4.70
N VAL A 49 7.16 4.94 3.94
CA VAL A 49 8.04 4.52 2.83
C VAL A 49 9.25 3.75 3.35
N ALA A 50 9.89 4.22 4.43
CA ALA A 50 11.05 3.56 5.02
C ALA A 50 10.67 2.20 5.61
N ILE A 51 9.51 2.11 6.28
CA ILE A 51 8.96 0.84 6.77
C ILE A 51 8.73 -0.13 5.62
N GLY A 52 8.09 0.33 4.53
CA GLY A 52 7.88 -0.49 3.33
C GLY A 52 9.19 -1.01 2.74
N ALA A 53 10.23 -0.17 2.67
CA ALA A 53 11.56 -0.57 2.20
C ALA A 53 12.20 -1.63 3.12
N ALA A 54 12.08 -1.49 4.43
CA ALA A 54 12.60 -2.45 5.40
C ALA A 54 11.88 -3.81 5.29
N ILE A 55 10.55 -3.79 5.16
CA ILE A 55 9.75 -5.00 4.93
C ILE A 55 10.20 -5.68 3.64
N TYR A 56 10.29 -4.93 2.54
CA TYR A 56 10.72 -5.46 1.24
C TYR A 56 12.10 -6.14 1.32
N ALA A 57 13.09 -5.46 1.90
CA ALA A 57 14.44 -6.01 2.03
C ALA A 57 14.45 -7.29 2.88
N THR A 58 13.69 -7.31 3.98
CA THR A 58 13.57 -8.47 4.88
C THR A 58 12.90 -9.65 4.16
N THR A 59 11.79 -9.41 3.46
CA THR A 59 11.10 -10.44 2.67
C THR A 59 12.03 -11.03 1.61
N LYS A 60 12.76 -10.20 0.86
CA LYS A 60 13.72 -10.67 -0.15
C LYS A 60 14.85 -11.49 0.45
N TRP A 61 15.33 -11.10 1.63
CA TRP A 61 16.35 -11.87 2.35
C TRP A 61 15.81 -13.23 2.80
N LEU A 62 14.60 -13.30 3.34
CA LEU A 62 13.94 -14.55 3.74
C LEU A 62 13.68 -15.47 2.55
N GLU A 63 13.18 -14.94 1.43
CA GLU A 63 12.99 -15.69 0.17
C GLU A 63 14.30 -16.34 -0.31
N LYS A 64 15.41 -15.58 -0.28
CA LYS A 64 16.74 -16.10 -0.62
C LYS A 64 17.19 -17.19 0.35
N LYS A 65 17.00 -17.00 1.65
CA LYS A 65 17.37 -18.00 2.66
C LYS A 65 16.56 -19.28 2.55
N SER A 66 15.29 -19.18 2.16
CA SER A 66 14.41 -20.33 1.96
C SER A 66 14.84 -21.20 0.78
N THR A 67 15.45 -20.63 -0.26
CA THR A 67 15.92 -21.40 -1.43
C THR A 67 17.32 -21.99 -1.25
N GLU A 68 18.16 -21.38 -0.41
CA GLU A 68 19.50 -21.90 -0.05
C GLU A 68 19.46 -23.24 0.72
N HIS A 69 18.34 -23.57 1.37
CA HIS A 69 18.20 -24.78 2.19
C HIS A 69 17.60 -25.99 1.45
N VAL A 70 17.31 -25.91 0.16
CA VAL A 70 16.91 -27.10 -0.62
C VAL A 70 18.17 -27.91 -0.91
N PRO A 71 18.39 -29.08 -0.29
CA PRO A 71 19.58 -29.86 -0.58
C PRO A 71 19.55 -30.28 -2.05
N ALA A 72 20.62 -29.96 -2.78
CA ALA A 72 20.84 -30.51 -4.10
C ALA A 72 20.68 -32.04 -3.99
N LYS A 73 19.72 -32.62 -4.73
CA LYS A 73 19.59 -34.06 -4.85
C LYS A 73 20.97 -34.62 -5.22
N ARG A 74 21.62 -35.30 -4.27
CA ARG A 74 22.79 -36.12 -4.57
C ARG A 74 22.28 -37.23 -5.49
N GLY A 75 22.91 -37.32 -6.65
CA GLY A 75 22.59 -38.28 -7.71
C GLY A 75 22.79 -39.73 -7.28
#